data_AF-A0A1Y0GUY1-F1
#
_entry.id   AF-A0A1Y0GUY1-F1
#
_cell.length_a   1.000
_cell.length_b   1.000
_cell.length_c   1.000
_cell.angle_alpha   90.00
_cell.angle_beta   90.00
_cell.angle_gamma   90.00
#
_symmetry.space_group_name_H-M   'P 1'
#
loop_
_entity.id
_entity.type
_entity.pdbx_description
1 polymer ?
#
loop_
_entity_poly.entity_id
_entity_poly.type
_entity_poly.pdbx_seq_one_letter_code
_entity_poly.pdbx_strand_id
1 'polypeptide(L)'
;MDLLEENLAGYDRGSCMTYAKDLKGWLMLYFGTLDNNTHPANTYQLSNALLKAGKYHELQAGVDQGHTGLNFARMMEFFTERLILNPKK
;
A
#
# COMPACT_ATOMS: atom_id res chain seq x y z
N MET A 1 15.99 10.70 6.71
CA MET A 1 15.27 10.95 7.98
C MET A 1 16.27 10.89 9.15
N ASP A 2 17.57 11.17 8.91
CA ASP A 2 18.65 11.00 9.90
C ASP A 2 18.73 9.58 10.50
N LEU A 3 19.50 9.39 11.56
CA LEU A 3 19.54 8.10 12.26
C LEU A 3 18.26 7.89 13.08
N LEU A 4 17.89 6.63 13.27
CA LEU A 4 16.69 6.27 14.05
C LEU A 4 16.74 6.84 15.48
N GLU A 5 17.93 6.82 16.10
CA GLU A 5 18.16 7.36 17.44
C GLU A 5 17.95 8.88 17.51
N GLU A 6 18.19 9.58 16.41
CA GLU A 6 18.13 11.04 16.33
C GLU A 6 16.73 11.54 15.95
N ASN A 7 15.95 10.73 15.24
CA ASN A 7 14.68 11.17 14.65
C ASN A 7 13.57 10.11 14.69
N LEU A 8 13.43 9.42 15.81
CA LEU A 8 12.36 8.42 16.01
C LEU A 8 10.97 8.97 15.64
N ALA A 9 10.66 10.21 16.06
CA ALA A 9 9.39 10.86 15.74
C ALA A 9 9.18 11.11 14.24
N GLY A 10 10.25 11.28 13.45
CA GLY A 10 10.19 11.37 12.00
C GLY A 10 9.86 10.03 11.36
N TYR A 11 10.49 8.96 11.83
CA TYR A 11 10.20 7.58 11.41
C TYR A 11 8.76 7.17 11.72
N ASP A 12 8.29 7.45 12.93
CA ASP A 12 6.91 7.14 13.35
C ASP A 12 5.89 7.89 12.48
N ARG A 13 6.09 9.20 12.27
CA ARG A 13 5.20 10.00 11.43
C ARG A 13 5.24 9.62 9.96
N GLY A 14 6.40 9.17 9.46
CA GLY A 14 6.57 8.72 8.08
C GLY A 14 6.02 7.31 7.82
N SER A 15 5.72 6.55 8.87
CA SER A 15 5.21 5.19 8.78
C SER A 15 3.71 5.17 8.52
N CYS A 16 3.30 4.72 7.32
CA CYS A 16 1.89 4.59 6.93
C CYS A 16 1.10 3.65 7.86
N MET A 17 1.77 2.70 8.52
CA MET A 17 1.13 1.73 9.42
C MET A 17 0.44 2.42 10.61
N THR A 18 0.95 3.57 11.07
CA THR A 18 0.36 4.33 12.19
C THR A 18 -0.99 4.96 11.83
N TYR A 19 -1.28 5.12 10.54
CA TYR A 19 -2.52 5.71 10.01
C TYR A 19 -3.46 4.67 9.40
N ALA A 20 -3.19 3.37 9.54
CA ALA A 20 -3.98 2.32 8.89
C ALA A 20 -5.48 2.41 9.24
N LYS A 21 -5.82 2.73 10.50
CA LYS A 21 -7.20 2.93 10.98
C LYS A 21 -7.93 4.10 10.30
N ASP A 22 -7.17 5.06 9.79
CA ASP A 22 -7.68 6.31 9.22
C ASP A 22 -7.93 6.19 7.72
N LEU A 23 -7.77 5.00 7.12
CA LEU A 23 -8.07 4.78 5.71
C LEU A 23 -9.53 5.14 5.38
N LYS A 24 -9.68 6.05 4.42
CA LYS A 24 -10.93 6.50 3.79
C LYS A 24 -10.85 6.26 2.28
N GLY A 25 -11.94 5.86 1.66
CA GLY A 25 -11.94 5.56 0.22
C GLY A 25 -11.19 4.27 -0.13
N TRP A 26 -11.24 3.88 -1.40
CA TRP A 26 -10.73 2.59 -1.88
C TRP A 26 -9.19 2.58 -1.95
N LEU A 27 -8.58 1.41 -1.75
CA LEU A 27 -7.12 1.25 -1.80
C LEU A 27 -6.75 -0.01 -2.57
N MET A 28 -5.82 0.15 -3.51
CA MET A 28 -5.11 -0.92 -4.22
C MET A 28 -3.64 -0.84 -3.86
N LEU A 29 -3.06 -1.95 -3.40
CA LEU A 29 -1.63 -2.10 -3.16
C LEU A 29 -0.99 -2.96 -4.24
N TYR A 30 0.19 -2.57 -4.71
CA TYR A 30 0.98 -3.36 -5.66
C TYR A 30 2.44 -3.43 -5.19
N PHE A 31 3.07 -4.58 -5.42
CA PHE A 31 4.52 -4.76 -5.27
C PHE A 31 5.00 -5.89 -6.18
N GLY A 32 6.25 -5.81 -6.63
CA GLY A 32 6.92 -6.92 -7.31
C GLY A 32 7.46 -7.94 -6.31
N THR A 33 7.31 -9.23 -6.56
CA THR A 33 7.75 -10.28 -5.61
C THR A 33 9.27 -10.40 -5.49
N LEU A 34 10.03 -9.86 -6.44
CA LEU A 34 11.48 -9.84 -6.48
C LEU A 34 12.05 -8.42 -6.29
N ASP A 35 11.26 -7.48 -5.76
CA ASP A 35 11.74 -6.12 -5.48
C ASP A 35 12.77 -6.13 -4.34
N ASN A 36 14.01 -5.73 -4.64
CA ASN A 36 15.12 -5.61 -3.70
C ASN A 36 15.41 -4.15 -3.31
N ASN A 37 14.70 -3.18 -3.88
CA ASN A 37 14.77 -1.76 -3.53
C ASN A 37 13.74 -1.43 -2.45
N THR A 38 12.47 -1.78 -2.71
CA THR A 38 11.37 -1.64 -1.74
C THR A 38 10.81 -3.01 -1.40
N HIS A 39 11.39 -3.65 -0.38
CA HIS A 39 11.12 -5.05 -0.08
C HIS A 39 9.62 -5.35 0.14
N PRO A 40 9.07 -6.44 -0.42
CA PRO A 40 7.66 -6.85 -0.28
C PRO A 40 7.11 -6.88 1.15
N ALA A 41 7.98 -7.12 2.13
CA ALA A 41 7.65 -7.08 3.54
C ALA A 41 6.98 -5.77 3.97
N ASN A 42 7.34 -4.63 3.37
CA ASN A 42 6.72 -3.34 3.66
C ASN A 42 5.22 -3.35 3.33
N THR A 43 4.86 -3.89 2.17
CA THR A 43 3.46 -4.03 1.75
C THR A 43 2.70 -5.01 2.65
N TYR A 44 3.32 -6.14 3.03
CA TYR A 44 2.70 -7.09 3.96
C TYR A 44 2.47 -6.49 5.36
N GLN A 45 3.41 -5.69 5.87
CA GLN A 45 3.24 -4.99 7.15
C GLN A 45 2.08 -4.00 7.12
N LEU A 46 1.97 -3.21 6.05
CA LEU A 46 0.84 -2.30 5.86
C LEU A 46 -0.48 -3.06 5.71
N SER A 47 -0.49 -4.14 4.92
CA SER A 47 -1.67 -4.99 4.74
C SER A 47 -2.16 -5.57 6.08
N ASN A 48 -1.25 -6.09 6.90
CA ASN A 48 -1.56 -6.58 8.24
C ASN A 48 -2.13 -5.48 9.15
N ALA A 49 -1.55 -4.27 9.14
CA ALA A 49 -2.05 -3.14 9.92
C ALA A 49 -3.46 -2.72 9.49
N LEU A 50 -3.72 -2.66 8.18
CA LEU A 50 -5.03 -2.38 7.61
C LEU A 50 -6.07 -3.43 8.04
N LEU A 51 -5.75 -4.72 7.90
CA LEU A 51 -6.64 -5.82 8.30
C LEU A 51 -6.95 -5.81 9.79
N LYS A 52 -5.94 -5.60 10.65
CA LYS A 52 -6.14 -5.45 12.11
C LYS A 52 -7.02 -4.26 12.47
N ALA A 53 -7.02 -3.21 11.65
CA ALA A 53 -7.89 -2.04 11.81
C ALA A 53 -9.28 -2.21 11.16
N GLY A 54 -9.61 -3.41 10.65
CA GLY A 54 -10.87 -3.68 9.95
C GLY A 54 -10.99 -2.98 8.59
N LYS A 55 -9.87 -2.62 7.96
CA LYS A 55 -9.80 -1.91 6.68
C LYS A 55 -9.40 -2.87 5.55
N TYR A 56 -10.37 -3.22 4.73
CA TYR A 56 -10.15 -4.05 3.55
C TYR A 56 -9.64 -3.24 2.36
N HIS A 57 -8.76 -3.87 1.58
CA HIS A 57 -8.06 -3.29 0.44
C HIS A 57 -7.82 -4.39 -0.61
N GLU A 58 -7.56 -3.96 -1.85
CA GLU A 58 -7.11 -4.84 -2.92
C GLU A 58 -5.58 -4.91 -2.91
N LEU A 59 -5.03 -6.06 -3.30
CA LEU A 59 -3.59 -6.29 -3.35
C LEU A 59 -3.26 -7.12 -4.58
N GLN A 60 -2.26 -6.68 -5.34
CA GLN A 60 -1.73 -7.42 -6.48
C GLN A 60 -0.22 -7.60 -6.35
N ALA A 61 0.22 -8.85 -6.43
CA ALA A 61 1.63 -9.19 -6.52
C ALA A 61 2.05 -9.27 -7.99
N GLY A 62 3.11 -8.54 -8.36
CA GLY A 62 3.83 -8.71 -9.62
C GLY A 62 4.79 -9.89 -9.51
N VAL A 63 4.33 -11.08 -9.90
CA VAL A 63 5.16 -12.30 -9.87
C VAL A 63 6.37 -12.11 -10.79
N ASP A 64 7.55 -12.43 -10.25
CA ASP A 64 8.86 -12.27 -10.88
C ASP A 64 9.20 -10.82 -11.29
N GLN A 65 8.46 -9.83 -10.77
CA GLN A 65 8.74 -8.42 -11.00
C GLN A 65 9.63 -7.86 -9.89
N GLY A 66 10.56 -6.98 -10.27
CA GLY A 66 11.35 -6.15 -9.36
C GLY A 66 10.62 -4.86 -8.97
N HIS A 67 11.35 -3.74 -8.96
CA HIS A 67 10.79 -2.42 -8.66
C HIS A 67 10.03 -1.82 -9.84
N THR A 68 8.80 -2.28 -10.04
CA THR A 68 7.91 -1.85 -11.13
C THR A 68 6.59 -1.29 -10.62
N GLY A 69 5.74 -0.83 -11.53
CA GLY A 69 4.40 -0.32 -11.22
C GLY A 69 3.28 -1.30 -11.61
N LEU A 70 2.10 -1.05 -11.07
CA LEU A 70 0.88 -1.73 -11.47
C LEU A 70 0.64 -1.57 -12.98
N ASN A 71 0.17 -2.64 -13.63
CA ASN A 71 -0.21 -2.58 -15.05
C ASN A 71 -1.26 -1.47 -15.28
N PHE A 72 -1.05 -0.64 -16.30
CA PHE A 72 -1.92 0.52 -16.56
C PHE A 72 -3.38 0.13 -16.79
N ALA A 73 -3.66 -0.94 -17.53
CA ALA A 73 -5.03 -1.39 -17.77
C ALA A 73 -5.72 -1.79 -16.46
N ARG A 74 -5.00 -2.50 -15.58
CA ARG A 74 -5.51 -2.87 -14.26
C ARG A 74 -5.73 -1.67 -13.34
N MET A 75 -4.84 -0.66 -13.40
CA MET A 75 -5.01 0.60 -12.69
C MET A 75 -6.28 1.34 -13.15
N MET A 76 -6.50 1.42 -14.48
CA MET A 76 -7.68 2.07 -15.05
C MET A 76 -8.96 1.32 -14.74
N GLU A 77 -8.93 -0.01 -14.72
CA GLU A 77 -10.04 -0.85 -14.26
C GLU A 77 -10.41 -0.51 -12.82
N PHE A 78 -9.44 -0.53 -11.89
CA PHE A 78 -9.67 -0.17 -10.50
C PHE A 78 -10.29 1.23 -10.35
N PHE A 79 -9.77 2.25 -11.04
CA PHE A 79 -10.34 3.58 -10.97
C PHE A 79 -11.74 3.67 -11.57
N THR A 80 -11.98 3.01 -12.70
CA THR A 80 -13.31 2.99 -13.33
C THR A 80 -14.34 2.34 -12.40
N GLU A 81 -13.99 1.18 -11.82
CA GLU A 81 -14.85 0.47 -10.89
C GLU A 81 -15.13 1.27 -9.63
N ARG A 82 -14.10 1.87 -9.03
CA ARG A 82 -14.17 2.48 -7.68
C ARG A 82 -14.54 3.95 -7.67
N LEU A 83 -14.39 4.66 -8.79
CA LEU A 83 -14.69 6.10 -8.88
C LEU A 83 -15.87 6.41 -9.79
N ILE A 84 -16.13 5.59 -10.82
CA ILE A 84 -17.21 5.84 -11.79
C ILE A 84 -18.39 4.92 -11.54
N LEU A 85 -18.18 3.60 -11.53
CA LEU A 85 -19.26 2.62 -11.44
C LEU A 85 -19.78 2.48 -10.00
N ASN A 86 -18.88 2.41 -9.02
CA ASN A 86 -19.22 2.22 -7.60
C ASN A 86 -18.49 3.24 -6.70
N PRO A 87 -18.85 4.55 -6.79
CA PRO A 87 -18.13 5.62 -6.11
C PRO A 87 -18.27 5.63 -4.59
N LYS A 88 -19.28 4.94 -4.04
CA LYS A 88 -19.51 4.89 -2.58
C LYS A 88 -18.59 3.86 -1.95
N LYS A 89 -17.82 4.27 -0.94
CA LYS A 89 -17.15 3.36 0.00
C LYS A 89 -17.83 3.44 1.36
#